data_AF-A0A956A333-F1
#
_entry.id   AF-A0A956A333-F1
#
_cell.length_a   1.000
_cell.length_b   1.000
_cell.length_c   1.000
_cell.angle_alpha   90.00
_cell.angle_beta   90.00
_cell.angle_gamma   90.00
#
_symmetry.space_group_name_H-M   'P 1'
#
loop_
_entity.id
_entity.type
_entity.pdbx_description
1 polymer ?
#
loop_
_entity_poly.entity_id
_entity_poly.type
_entity_poly.pdbx_seq_one_letter_code
_entity_poly.pdbx_strand_id
1 'polypeptide(L)'
;MDNGEGCEPCVERALATGGRVAVCFPLRTWADAREDCVARGGDLVSARDAATWAAVRDAALTIGWQGLWIGLNDRETEGRFVWSDGTAVGFTGWSNGEPNDAGGNEDCVQLTPWSGGLWNDLDCGRKLAYVCSLPLATP
;
A
#
# COMPACT_ATOMS: atom_id res chain seq x y z
N MET A 1 3.93 -35.82 -6.72
CA MET A 1 3.01 -35.36 -5.66
C MET A 1 3.25 -33.88 -5.56
N ASP A 2 2.31 -33.12 -6.10
CA ASP A 2 2.35 -31.67 -6.12
C ASP A 2 1.96 -31.16 -4.73
N ASN A 3 2.89 -30.45 -4.08
CA ASN A 3 2.95 -30.29 -2.62
C ASN A 3 2.48 -28.88 -2.18
N GLY A 4 1.24 -28.54 -2.49
CA GLY A 4 0.57 -27.37 -1.90
C GLY A 4 0.78 -26.08 -2.67
N GLU A 5 0.05 -25.94 -3.78
CA GLU A 5 -0.49 -24.63 -4.18
C GLU A 5 -1.43 -24.15 -3.06
N GLY A 6 -0.84 -23.64 -1.98
CA GLY A 6 -1.54 -22.94 -0.91
C GLY A 6 -2.23 -21.71 -1.49
N CYS A 7 -3.33 -21.30 -0.87
CA CYS A 7 -4.07 -20.10 -1.25
C CYS A 7 -3.10 -18.96 -1.60
N GLU A 8 -3.15 -18.47 -2.84
CA GLU A 8 -2.34 -17.35 -3.29
C GLU A 8 -2.36 -16.25 -2.20
N PRO A 9 -1.20 -15.85 -1.65
CA PRO A 9 -1.16 -14.93 -0.50
C PRO A 9 -1.65 -13.53 -0.87
N CYS A 10 -1.78 -13.26 -2.17
CA CYS A 10 -2.24 -12.01 -2.71
C CYS A 10 -3.28 -12.23 -3.80
N VAL A 11 -4.20 -11.28 -3.92
CA VAL A 11 -5.15 -11.24 -5.03
C VAL A 11 -4.75 -10.10 -5.96
N GLU A 12 -4.44 -10.44 -7.22
CA GLU A 12 -4.04 -9.46 -8.23
C GLU A 12 -5.23 -8.89 -9.02
N ARG A 13 -5.12 -7.60 -9.40
CA ARG A 13 -6.05 -6.91 -10.30
C ARG A 13 -5.29 -6.02 -11.26
N ALA A 14 -5.61 -6.12 -12.55
CA ALA A 14 -5.11 -5.18 -13.54
C ALA A 14 -5.72 -3.79 -13.30
N LEU A 15 -4.91 -2.74 -13.47
CA LEU A 15 -5.38 -1.37 -13.41
C LEU A 15 -5.70 -0.87 -14.82
N ALA A 16 -6.78 -0.09 -14.96
CA ALA A 16 -7.16 0.53 -16.23
C ALA A 16 -6.09 1.50 -16.79
N THR A 17 -5.24 2.03 -15.91
CA THR A 17 -4.11 2.91 -16.23
C THR A 17 -2.85 2.18 -16.71
N GLY A 18 -2.91 0.84 -16.80
CA GLY A 18 -1.73 -0.01 -16.94
C GLY A 18 -1.11 -0.36 -15.58
N GLY A 19 -0.44 -1.50 -15.54
CA GLY A 19 0.06 -2.13 -14.33
C GLY A 19 -0.98 -3.05 -13.68
N ARG A 20 -0.61 -3.60 -12.52
CA ARG A 20 -1.50 -4.40 -11.68
C ARG A 20 -1.23 -4.10 -10.21
N VAL A 21 -2.26 -4.23 -9.38
CA VAL A 21 -2.09 -4.23 -7.92
C VAL A 21 -2.20 -5.65 -7.41
N ALA A 22 -1.44 -5.95 -6.35
CA ALA A 22 -1.59 -7.18 -5.59
C ALA A 22 -1.95 -6.82 -4.14
N VAL A 23 -3.12 -7.24 -3.68
CA VAL A 23 -3.54 -7.06 -2.28
C VAL A 23 -3.18 -8.33 -1.53
N CYS A 24 -2.20 -8.22 -0.62
CA CYS A 24 -1.59 -9.34 0.09
C CYS A 24 -2.10 -9.41 1.53
N PHE A 25 -2.52 -10.60 1.96
CA PHE A 25 -3.12 -10.85 3.27
C PHE A 25 -2.16 -11.27 4.40
N PRO A 26 -0.93 -11.77 4.16
CA PRO A 26 0.04 -11.96 5.24
C PRO A 26 0.27 -10.66 6.00
N LEU A 27 0.20 -10.70 7.33
CA LEU A 27 0.41 -9.52 8.16
C LEU A 27 1.90 -9.24 8.34
N ARG A 28 2.35 -8.10 7.84
CA ARG A 28 3.76 -7.70 7.76
C ARG A 28 3.98 -6.30 8.30
N THR A 29 5.16 -6.04 8.85
CA THR A 29 5.61 -4.66 9.11
C THR A 29 5.68 -3.91 7.79
N TRP A 30 5.70 -2.58 7.82
CA TRP A 30 5.79 -1.80 6.58
C TRP A 30 7.04 -2.18 5.77
N ALA A 31 8.18 -2.37 6.45
CA ALA A 31 9.44 -2.78 5.81
C ALA A 31 9.33 -4.18 5.18
N ASP A 32 8.84 -5.17 5.92
CA ASP A 32 8.67 -6.54 5.40
C ASP A 32 7.67 -6.59 4.23
N ALA A 33 6.62 -5.76 4.27
CA ALA A 33 5.63 -5.65 3.20
C ALA A 33 6.25 -5.07 1.93
N ARG A 34 7.08 -4.03 2.06
CA ARG A 34 7.83 -3.48 0.95
C ARG A 34 8.78 -4.49 0.33
N GLU A 35 9.55 -5.21 1.15
CA GLU A 35 10.46 -6.24 0.67
C GLU A 35 9.72 -7.32 -0.14
N ASP A 36 8.53 -7.72 0.30
CA ASP A 36 7.68 -8.67 -0.43
C ASP A 36 7.22 -8.10 -1.77
N CYS A 37 6.81 -6.83 -1.84
CA CYS A 37 6.45 -6.18 -3.11
C CYS A 37 7.63 -6.04 -4.07
N VAL A 38 8.82 -5.72 -3.56
CA VAL A 38 10.07 -5.66 -4.34
C VAL A 38 10.44 -7.03 -4.88
N ALA A 39 10.31 -8.09 -4.08
CA ALA A 39 10.54 -9.46 -4.52
C ALA A 39 9.57 -9.92 -5.64
N ARG A 40 8.38 -9.30 -5.72
CA ARG A 40 7.40 -9.52 -6.80
C ARG A 40 7.66 -8.67 -8.06
N GLY A 41 8.72 -7.86 -8.06
CA GLY A 41 9.09 -7.00 -9.18
C GLY A 41 8.38 -5.64 -9.20
N GLY A 42 7.89 -5.16 -8.05
CA GLY A 42 7.30 -3.84 -7.90
C GLY A 42 7.74 -3.13 -6.62
N ASP A 43 6.84 -2.38 -5.99
CA ASP A 43 7.02 -1.76 -4.66
C ASP A 43 5.63 -1.67 -4.00
N LEU A 44 5.54 -1.21 -2.74
CA LEU A 44 4.27 -0.81 -2.16
C LEU A 44 3.61 0.26 -3.04
N VAL A 45 2.28 0.23 -3.10
CA VAL A 45 1.55 1.08 -4.04
C VAL A 45 1.74 2.56 -3.75
N SER A 46 1.90 3.35 -4.82
CA SER A 46 2.05 4.80 -4.79
C SER A 46 0.89 5.51 -5.49
N ALA A 47 0.72 6.80 -5.21
CA ALA A 47 -0.22 7.67 -5.89
C ALA A 47 0.48 8.89 -6.50
N ARG A 48 0.54 8.93 -7.83
CA ARG A 48 1.01 10.14 -8.54
C ARG A 48 -0.05 11.24 -8.53
N ASP A 49 -1.30 10.86 -8.77
CA ASP A 49 -2.44 11.76 -8.86
C ASP A 49 -3.73 11.08 -8.38
N ALA A 50 -4.81 11.86 -8.27
CA ALA A 50 -6.10 11.40 -7.80
C ALA A 50 -6.72 10.30 -8.69
N ALA A 51 -6.46 10.32 -10.01
CA ALA A 51 -7.02 9.35 -10.94
C ALA A 51 -6.34 7.98 -10.77
N THR A 52 -5.02 7.96 -10.65
CA THR A 52 -4.26 6.74 -10.38
C THR A 52 -4.63 6.15 -9.02
N TRP A 53 -4.79 7.01 -8.00
CA TRP A 53 -5.22 6.59 -6.67
C TRP A 53 -6.62 5.97 -6.67
N ALA A 54 -7.57 6.54 -7.40
CA ALA A 54 -8.93 6.00 -7.46
C ALA A 54 -8.94 4.55 -7.94
N ALA A 55 -8.16 4.22 -8.99
CA ALA A 55 -8.07 2.85 -9.50
C ALA A 55 -7.48 1.86 -8.48
N VAL A 56 -6.40 2.27 -7.79
CA VAL A 56 -5.78 1.48 -6.71
C VAL A 56 -6.76 1.25 -5.57
N ARG A 57 -7.40 2.32 -5.10
CA ARG A 57 -8.35 2.30 -3.99
C ARG A 57 -9.52 1.39 -4.33
N ASP A 58 -10.15 1.56 -5.48
CA ASP A 58 -11.32 0.77 -5.85
C ASP A 58 -10.96 -0.73 -5.95
N ALA A 59 -9.80 -1.07 -6.51
CA ALA A 59 -9.31 -2.46 -6.50
C ALA A 59 -9.08 -2.97 -5.07
N ALA A 60 -8.39 -2.21 -4.22
CA ALA A 60 -8.09 -2.59 -2.84
C ALA A 60 -9.36 -2.79 -1.99
N LEU A 61 -10.35 -1.91 -2.11
CA LEU A 61 -11.60 -1.97 -1.36
C LEU A 61 -12.50 -3.15 -1.75
N THR A 62 -12.34 -3.71 -2.95
CA THR A 62 -13.06 -4.94 -3.35
C THR A 62 -12.46 -6.21 -2.76
N ILE A 63 -11.26 -6.13 -2.18
CA ILE A 63 -10.47 -7.29 -1.75
C ILE A 63 -10.20 -7.26 -0.24
N GLY A 64 -9.76 -6.12 0.29
CA GLY A 64 -9.30 -5.95 1.65
C GLY A 64 -10.28 -5.14 2.51
N TRP A 65 -10.51 -5.63 3.73
CA TRP A 65 -11.37 -4.99 4.73
C TRP A 65 -10.59 -4.47 5.95
N GLN A 66 -9.30 -4.83 6.05
CA GLN A 66 -8.36 -4.43 7.10
C GLN A 66 -7.48 -3.27 6.63
N GLY A 67 -6.70 -2.68 7.54
CA GLY A 67 -5.74 -1.64 7.19
C GLY A 67 -4.69 -2.22 6.24
N LEU A 68 -4.36 -1.47 5.19
CA LEU A 68 -3.44 -1.94 4.16
C LEU A 68 -2.24 -1.00 4.07
N TRP A 69 -1.02 -1.51 4.23
CA TRP A 69 0.17 -0.71 3.97
C TRP A 69 0.23 -0.23 2.53
N ILE A 70 0.61 1.04 2.36
CA ILE A 70 0.94 1.67 1.08
C ILE A 70 2.35 2.27 1.16
N GLY A 71 2.90 2.72 0.03
CA GLY A 71 4.32 3.13 -0.05
C GLY A 71 4.64 4.50 0.57
N LEU A 72 3.64 5.26 1.03
CA LEU A 72 3.85 6.58 1.61
C LEU A 72 4.40 6.43 3.03
N ASN A 73 5.41 7.22 3.35
CA ASN A 73 6.09 7.19 4.63
C ASN A 73 6.90 8.48 4.82
N ASP A 74 7.23 8.84 6.05
CA ASP A 74 8.11 9.96 6.42
C ASP A 74 9.22 9.56 7.40
N ARG A 75 9.51 8.25 7.47
CA ARG A 75 10.55 7.58 8.29
C ARG A 75 11.92 8.23 8.34
N GLU A 76 12.30 8.96 7.30
CA GLU A 76 13.61 9.63 7.20
C GLU A 76 13.57 11.06 7.75
N THR A 77 12.42 11.73 7.71
CA THR A 77 12.24 13.12 8.15
C THR A 77 10.77 13.35 8.46
N GLU A 78 10.46 13.41 9.76
CA GLU A 78 9.12 13.69 10.30
C GLU A 78 8.43 14.85 9.58
N GLY A 79 7.18 14.62 9.15
CA GLY A 79 6.36 15.58 8.42
C GLY A 79 6.73 15.73 6.93
N ARG A 80 7.74 14.99 6.43
CA ARG A 80 8.13 14.97 5.01
C ARG A 80 7.84 13.61 4.39
N PHE A 81 6.59 13.44 3.98
CA PHE A 81 6.14 12.23 3.29
C PHE A 81 6.75 12.06 1.90
N VAL A 82 7.18 10.82 1.61
CA VAL A 82 7.74 10.37 0.34
C VAL A 82 7.20 8.99 -0.02
N TRP A 83 7.09 8.71 -1.32
CA TRP A 83 6.77 7.35 -1.78
C TRP A 83 8.03 6.49 -1.84
N SER A 84 7.93 5.24 -1.41
CA SER A 84 9.03 4.28 -1.38
C SER A 84 9.62 3.96 -2.75
N ASP A 85 8.80 4.02 -3.80
CA ASP A 85 9.18 3.80 -5.20
C ASP A 85 9.82 5.03 -5.87
N GLY A 86 9.93 6.16 -5.16
CA GLY A 86 10.46 7.42 -5.68
C GLY A 86 9.47 8.25 -6.48
N THR A 87 8.20 7.84 -6.56
CA THR A 87 7.13 8.66 -7.15
C THR A 87 7.05 10.01 -6.44
N ALA A 88 6.88 11.10 -7.20
CA ALA A 88 6.68 12.41 -6.62
C ALA A 88 5.32 12.49 -5.90
N VAL A 89 5.29 13.06 -4.69
CA VAL A 89 4.05 13.28 -3.95
C VAL A 89 3.28 14.44 -4.58
N GLY A 90 2.39 14.12 -5.54
CA GLY A 90 1.51 15.09 -6.21
C GLY A 90 0.06 15.09 -5.70
N PHE A 91 -0.29 14.11 -4.88
CA PHE A 91 -1.62 13.91 -4.34
C PHE A 91 -1.55 13.26 -2.96
N THR A 92 -2.45 13.67 -2.06
CA THR A 92 -2.63 13.03 -0.75
C THR A 92 -4.09 12.72 -0.49
N GLY A 93 -4.36 11.54 0.07
CA GLY A 93 -5.70 11.03 0.38
C GLY A 93 -5.97 10.87 1.88
N TRP A 94 -5.41 11.74 2.72
CA TRP A 94 -5.54 11.70 4.18
C TRP A 94 -6.98 11.66 4.68
N SER A 95 -7.20 10.94 5.77
CA SER A 95 -8.43 11.04 6.56
C SER A 95 -8.48 12.40 7.28
N ASN A 96 -9.66 12.84 7.68
CA ASN A 96 -9.80 14.10 8.41
C ASN A 96 -9.07 14.04 9.75
N GLY A 97 -8.05 14.88 9.93
CA GLY A 97 -7.20 14.92 11.11
C GLY A 97 -5.83 14.28 10.91
N GLU A 98 -5.59 13.61 9.78
CA GLU A 98 -4.33 12.94 9.47
C GLU A 98 -3.44 13.77 8.53
N PRO A 99 -2.11 13.55 8.57
CA PRO A 99 -1.38 12.73 9.54
C PRO A 99 -1.31 13.39 10.92
N ASN A 100 -1.41 12.61 11.99
CA ASN A 100 -1.52 13.12 13.36
C ASN A 100 -0.33 12.75 14.27
N ASP A 101 0.57 11.88 13.80
CA ASP A 101 1.72 11.36 14.52
C ASP A 101 1.38 10.88 15.95
N ALA A 102 0.40 9.96 16.08
CA ALA A 102 -0.14 9.58 17.38
C ALA A 102 0.95 8.95 18.26
N GLY A 103 1.37 9.69 19.29
CA GLY A 103 2.39 9.23 20.21
C GLY A 103 3.83 9.44 19.72
N GLY A 104 4.04 10.16 18.61
CA GLY A 104 5.37 10.58 18.15
C GLY A 104 6.17 9.50 17.45
N ASN A 105 5.52 8.56 16.75
CA ASN A 105 6.15 7.38 16.15
C ASN A 105 5.29 6.76 15.02
N GLU A 106 4.52 7.56 14.28
CA GLU A 106 3.67 7.05 13.19
C GLU A 106 4.24 7.37 11.81
N ASP A 107 5.38 6.77 11.46
CA ASP A 107 6.08 7.17 10.23
C ASP A 107 5.65 6.45 8.92
N CYS A 108 4.62 5.61 8.97
CA CYS A 108 4.20 4.74 7.85
C CYS A 108 2.71 4.84 7.56
N VAL A 109 2.30 4.79 6.30
CA VAL A 109 0.90 5.09 5.95
C VAL A 109 0.12 3.84 5.56
N GLN A 110 -1.08 3.71 6.12
CA GLN A 110 -2.07 2.72 5.72
C GLN A 110 -3.23 3.36 4.94
N LEU A 111 -3.78 2.61 3.99
CA LEU A 111 -5.13 2.80 3.46
C LEU A 111 -6.13 2.15 4.42
N THR A 112 -7.20 2.87 4.76
CA THR A 112 -8.24 2.40 5.69
C THR A 112 -9.56 2.09 4.97
N PRO A 113 -9.90 0.81 4.70
CA PRO A 113 -11.13 0.47 3.97
C PRO A 113 -12.41 0.93 4.66
N TRP A 114 -12.44 0.93 6.00
CA TRP A 114 -13.59 1.41 6.78
C TRP A 114 -13.83 2.92 6.68
N SER A 115 -12.83 3.71 6.27
CA SER A 115 -12.95 5.15 6.02
C SER A 115 -13.02 5.46 4.52
N GLY A 116 -13.54 4.53 3.71
CA GLY A 116 -13.67 4.71 2.26
C GLY A 116 -12.32 4.77 1.52
N GLY A 117 -11.26 4.19 2.10
CA GLY A 117 -9.93 4.15 1.50
C GLY A 117 -9.11 5.42 1.68
N LEU A 118 -9.44 6.24 2.68
CA LEU A 118 -8.63 7.36 3.12
C LEU A 118 -7.43 6.89 3.96
N TRP A 119 -6.44 7.76 4.11
CA TRP A 119 -5.12 7.38 4.66
C TRP A 119 -5.00 7.74 6.13
N ASN A 120 -4.14 7.02 6.82
CA ASN A 120 -3.77 7.22 8.21
C ASN A 120 -2.30 6.85 8.34
N ASP A 121 -1.50 7.73 8.93
CA ASP A 121 -0.16 7.42 9.40
C ASP A 121 -0.25 6.47 10.62
N LEU A 122 0.72 5.58 10.77
CA LEU A 122 0.68 4.50 11.75
C LEU A 122 2.10 4.02 12.06
N ASP A 123 2.32 3.55 13.29
CA ASP A 123 3.57 2.90 13.68
C ASP A 123 3.97 1.79 12.69
N CYS A 124 5.12 1.99 12.03
CA CYS A 124 5.69 1.10 11.02
C CYS A 124 5.89 -0.35 11.49
N GLY A 125 6.03 -0.56 12.80
CA GLY A 125 6.19 -1.87 13.43
C GLY A 125 4.89 -2.68 13.50
N ARG A 126 3.74 -2.07 13.22
CA ARG A 126 2.46 -2.80 13.14
C ARG A 126 2.43 -3.75 11.97
N LYS A 127 1.76 -4.90 12.18
CA LYS A 127 1.62 -5.93 11.15
C LYS A 127 0.28 -5.82 10.47
N LEU A 128 0.27 -5.40 9.20
CA LEU A 128 -0.92 -5.23 8.40
C LEU A 128 -0.82 -6.04 7.10
N ALA A 129 -1.97 -6.25 6.46
CA ALA A 129 -2.04 -6.57 5.05
C ALA A 129 -1.49 -5.39 4.23
N TYR A 130 -1.24 -5.57 2.93
CA TYR A 130 -0.54 -4.55 2.14
C TYR A 130 -0.89 -4.62 0.66
N VAL A 131 -0.65 -3.51 -0.06
CA VAL A 131 -0.90 -3.42 -1.50
C VAL A 131 0.39 -3.14 -2.24
N CYS A 132 0.76 -4.04 -3.15
CA CYS A 132 1.86 -3.82 -4.09
C CYS A 132 1.35 -3.19 -5.39
N SER A 133 2.16 -2.30 -5.97
CA SER A 133 2.05 -1.92 -7.39
C SER A 133 3.06 -2.72 -8.18
N LEU A 134 2.60 -3.40 -9.23
CA LEU A 134 3.43 -4.24 -10.09
C LEU A 134 3.32 -3.75 -11.55
N PRO A 135 4.39 -3.90 -12.35
CA PRO A 135 4.33 -3.60 -13.78
C PRO A 135 3.30 -4.51 -14.50
N LEU A 136 2.93 -4.14 -15.73
CA LEU A 136 2.17 -5.07 -16.57
C LEU A 136 2.99 -6.37 -16.73
N ALA A 137 2.32 -7.53 -16.64
CA ALA A 137 2.97 -8.78 -16.97
C ALA A 137 3.39 -8.69 -18.45
N THR A 138 4.70 -8.76 -18.72
CA THR A 138 5.17 -8.99 -20.08
C THR A 138 4.73 -10.39 -20.52
N PRO A 139 4.07 -10.52 -21.69
CA PRO A 139 3.65 -11.82 -22.21
C PRO A 139 4.84 -12.75 -22.53
#